data_AF-A0AAV0FPJ8-F1
#
_entry.id   AF-A0AAV0FPJ8-F1
#
_cell.length_a   1.000
_cell.length_b   1.000
_cell.length_c   1.000
_cell.angle_alpha   90.00
_cell.angle_beta   90.00
_cell.angle_gamma   90.00
#
_symmetry.space_group_name_H-M   'P 1'
#
loop_
_entity.id
_entity.type
_entity.pdbx_description
1 polymer ?
#
loop_
_entity_poly.entity_id
_entity_poly.type
_entity_poly.pdbx_seq_one_letter_code
_entity_poly.pdbx_strand_id
1 'polypeptide(L)'
;MVISEKQEALVKDSWEVMKQNIPQLSLRFFTLILEIAPEAKDMFSFLKDSDDDALHQNNPKLKSHAVIVFKLTCESAVQLREKGVVVVGGTTLKHLGAVHLEKGLTAPHFEEVLMMVCRQ
;
A
#
# COMPACT_ATOMS: atom_id res chain seq x y z
N MET A 1 -18.95 9.89 -2.41
CA MET A 1 -19.21 8.60 -1.73
C MET A 1 -18.94 8.80 -0.26
N VAL A 2 -19.84 8.39 0.64
CA VAL A 2 -19.70 8.57 2.10
C VAL A 2 -19.50 7.19 2.72
N ILE A 3 -18.46 7.02 3.55
CA ILE A 3 -18.21 5.79 4.32
C ILE A 3 -19.31 5.68 5.40
N SER A 4 -19.96 4.52 5.48
CA SER A 4 -20.93 4.20 6.55
C SER A 4 -20.23 3.73 7.83
N GLU A 5 -20.94 3.72 8.96
CA GLU A 5 -20.42 3.24 10.24
C GLU A 5 -20.00 1.78 10.16
N LYS A 6 -20.82 0.97 9.49
CA LYS A 6 -20.53 -0.45 9.26
C LYS A 6 -19.27 -0.63 8.42
N GLN A 7 -19.05 0.19 7.39
CA GLN A 7 -17.84 0.12 6.57
C GLN A 7 -16.60 0.54 7.35
N GLU A 8 -16.70 1.60 8.17
CA GLU A 8 -15.63 2.00 9.06
C GLU A 8 -15.27 0.90 10.06
N ALA A 9 -16.27 0.31 10.71
CA ALA A 9 -16.08 -0.78 11.66
C ALA A 9 -15.38 -1.98 11.00
N LEU A 10 -15.82 -2.37 9.79
CA LEU A 10 -15.16 -3.44 9.04
C LEU A 10 -13.69 -3.13 8.75
N VAL A 11 -13.37 -1.91 8.31
CA VAL A 11 -11.97 -1.52 8.04
C VAL A 11 -11.14 -1.52 9.32
N LYS A 12 -11.70 -1.04 10.45
CA LYS A 12 -11.03 -1.07 11.76
C LYS A 12 -10.79 -2.50 12.22
N ASP A 13 -11.79 -3.36 12.20
CA ASP A 13 -11.69 -4.75 12.64
C ASP A 13 -10.70 -5.55 11.77
N SER A 14 -10.76 -5.38 10.45
CA SER A 14 -9.79 -5.98 9.53
C SER A 14 -8.37 -5.50 9.82
N TRP A 15 -8.19 -4.20 10.08
CA TRP A 15 -6.89 -3.65 10.44
C TRP A 15 -6.35 -4.22 11.77
N GLU A 16 -7.20 -4.40 12.77
CA GLU A 16 -6.82 -4.98 14.06
C GLU A 16 -6.32 -6.43 13.93
N VAL A 17 -6.85 -7.19 12.97
CA VAL A 17 -6.36 -8.54 12.64
C VAL A 17 -5.06 -8.44 11.83
N MET A 18 -5.04 -7.61 10.78
CA MET A 18 -3.89 -7.47 9.89
C MET A 18 -2.64 -6.98 10.62
N LYS A 19 -2.79 -6.07 11.59
CA LYS A 19 -1.64 -5.49 12.31
C LYS A 19 -0.81 -6.49 13.09
N GLN A 20 -1.40 -7.63 13.47
CA GLN A 20 -0.70 -8.72 14.16
C GLN A 20 0.35 -9.39 13.25
N ASN A 21 0.15 -9.34 11.92
CA ASN A 21 0.99 -10.02 10.93
C ASN A 21 1.42 -9.08 9.79
N ILE A 22 1.45 -7.76 10.02
CA ILE A 22 1.78 -6.75 9.00
C ILE A 22 3.02 -7.12 8.21
N PRO A 23 4.18 -7.49 8.81
CA PRO A 23 5.39 -7.73 8.05
C PRO A 23 5.25 -8.88 7.03
N GLN A 24 4.50 -9.92 7.36
CA GLN A 24 4.27 -11.09 6.51
C GLN A 24 3.21 -10.80 5.44
N LEU A 25 2.09 -10.17 5.83
CA LEU A 25 1.04 -9.76 4.88
C LEU A 25 1.57 -8.75 3.87
N SER A 26 2.41 -7.83 4.34
CA SER A 26 3.14 -6.85 3.54
C SER A 26 4.00 -7.49 2.47
N LEU A 27 4.84 -8.46 2.86
CA LEU A 27 5.69 -9.17 1.93
C LEU A 27 4.85 -9.91 0.88
N ARG A 28 3.88 -10.72 1.36
CA ARG A 28 2.98 -11.49 0.49
C ARG A 28 2.24 -10.62 -0.51
N PHE A 29 1.72 -9.47 -0.09
CA PHE A 29 0.95 -8.56 -0.93
C PHE A 29 1.79 -8.02 -2.10
N PHE A 30 3.00 -7.52 -1.83
CA PHE A 30 3.85 -7.00 -2.89
C PHE A 30 4.50 -8.10 -3.74
N THR A 31 4.75 -9.28 -3.18
CA THR A 31 5.13 -10.45 -3.98
C THR A 31 4.04 -10.78 -5.00
N LEU A 32 2.77 -10.84 -4.59
CA LEU A 32 1.64 -11.09 -5.50
C LEU A 32 1.49 -10.01 -6.57
N ILE A 33 1.69 -8.72 -6.23
CA ILE A 33 1.68 -7.64 -7.21
C ILE A 33 2.77 -7.87 -8.27
N LEU A 34 3.99 -8.20 -7.85
CA LEU A 34 5.12 -8.37 -8.76
C LEU A 34 5.08 -9.68 -9.55
N GLU A 35 4.37 -10.70 -9.06
CA GLU A 35 4.05 -11.90 -9.84
C GLU A 35 3.06 -11.61 -10.97
N ILE A 36 2.13 -10.66 -10.76
CA ILE A 36 1.09 -10.29 -11.75
C ILE A 36 1.60 -9.22 -12.72
N ALA A 37 2.35 -8.24 -12.22
CA ALA A 37 2.89 -7.11 -12.96
C ALA A 37 4.42 -7.01 -12.70
N PRO A 38 5.22 -7.92 -13.29
CA PRO A 38 6.67 -7.95 -13.08
C PRO A 38 7.37 -6.65 -13.50
N GLU A 39 6.80 -5.90 -14.45
CA GLU A 39 7.29 -4.59 -14.88
C GLU A 39 7.28 -3.54 -13.75
N ALA A 40 6.44 -3.71 -12.72
CA ALA A 40 6.43 -2.82 -11.57
C ALA A 40 7.69 -2.98 -10.70
N LYS A 41 8.47 -4.06 -10.86
CA LYS A 41 9.73 -4.31 -10.13
C LYS A 41 10.71 -3.14 -10.31
N ASP A 42 10.80 -2.59 -11.52
CA ASP A 42 11.72 -1.51 -11.87
C ASP A 42 11.36 -0.16 -11.22
N MET A 43 10.11 0.00 -10.78
CA MET A 43 9.65 1.19 -10.06
C MET A 43 10.14 1.20 -8.61
N PHE A 44 10.46 0.02 -8.06
CA PHE A 44 11.11 -0.10 -6.76
C PHE A 44 12.63 0.00 -6.95
N SER A 45 13.19 1.17 -6.64
CA SER A 45 14.64 1.40 -6.76
C SER A 45 15.51 0.45 -5.93
N PHE A 46 14.92 -0.25 -4.96
CA PHE A 46 15.58 -1.26 -4.14
C PHE A 46 15.41 -2.69 -4.64
N LEU A 47 14.70 -2.90 -5.76
CA LEU A 47 14.50 -4.20 -6.43
C LEU A 47 15.02 -4.23 -7.87
N LYS A 48 15.26 -3.05 -8.49
CA LYS A 48 15.63 -2.90 -9.89
C LYS A 48 16.81 -3.79 -10.34
N ASP A 49 17.84 -3.93 -9.49
CA ASP A 49 19.06 -4.72 -9.81
C ASP A 49 19.17 -6.00 -8.98
N SER A 50 18.09 -6.41 -8.31
CA SER A 50 18.11 -7.60 -7.46
C SER A 50 17.55 -8.82 -8.18
N ASP A 51 18.16 -9.98 -7.96
CA ASP A 51 17.62 -11.27 -8.41
C ASP A 51 16.21 -11.50 -7.87
N ASP A 52 15.41 -12.33 -8.53
CA ASP A 52 14.00 -12.59 -8.15
C ASP A 52 13.87 -13.15 -6.73
N ASP A 53 14.93 -13.80 -6.22
CA ASP A 53 15.04 -14.23 -4.83
C ASP A 53 14.90 -13.07 -3.83
N ALA A 54 15.24 -11.83 -4.20
CA ALA A 54 15.11 -10.66 -3.32
C ALA A 54 13.65 -10.32 -2.95
N LEU A 55 12.67 -10.82 -3.72
CA LEU A 55 11.25 -10.75 -3.40
C LEU A 55 10.85 -11.73 -2.31
N HIS A 56 11.52 -12.89 -2.25
CA HIS A 56 11.23 -13.95 -1.30
C HIS A 56 12.13 -13.89 -0.05
N GLN A 57 13.27 -13.20 -0.12
CA GLN A 57 14.27 -13.06 0.95
C GLN A 57 13.97 -11.93 1.96
N ASN A 58 12.72 -11.81 2.41
CA ASN A 58 12.41 -11.00 3.60
C ASN A 58 12.87 -9.52 3.49
N ASN A 59 12.84 -8.92 2.29
CA ASN A 59 13.43 -7.61 2.02
C ASN A 59 12.86 -6.52 2.97
N PRO A 60 13.70 -5.90 3.83
CA PRO A 60 13.23 -4.96 4.84
C PRO A 60 12.68 -3.66 4.26
N LYS A 61 13.16 -3.24 3.07
CA LYS A 61 12.66 -2.04 2.39
C LYS A 61 11.27 -2.28 1.81
N LEU A 62 11.05 -3.44 1.20
CA LEU A 62 9.73 -3.82 0.68
C LEU A 62 8.69 -3.91 1.80
N LYS A 63 9.07 -4.53 2.92
CA LYS A 63 8.22 -4.59 4.11
C LYS A 63 7.86 -3.22 4.65
N SER A 64 8.85 -2.32 4.78
CA SER A 64 8.62 -0.97 5.29
C SER A 64 7.69 -0.18 4.39
N HIS A 65 7.86 -0.29 3.07
CA HIS A 65 6.97 0.35 2.10
C HIS A 65 5.53 -0.15 2.24
N ALA A 66 5.34 -1.46 2.32
CA ALA A 66 4.04 -2.09 2.46
C ALA A 66 3.31 -1.72 3.76
N VAL A 67 4.03 -1.67 4.88
CA VAL A 67 3.47 -1.20 6.17
C VAL A 67 2.87 0.20 6.03
N ILE A 68 3.58 1.10 5.34
CA ILE A 68 3.12 2.48 5.11
C ILE A 68 1.85 2.50 4.28
N VAL A 69 1.79 1.71 3.19
CA VAL A 69 0.63 1.64 2.30
C VAL A 69 -0.61 1.15 3.04
N PHE A 70 -0.53 0.04 3.78
CA PHE A 70 -1.67 -0.47 4.55
C PHE A 70 -2.11 0.51 5.64
N LYS A 71 -1.16 1.05 6.41
CA LYS A 71 -1.46 2.01 7.48
C LYS A 71 -2.18 3.24 6.94
N LEU A 72 -1.65 3.87 5.88
CA LEU A 72 -2.26 5.05 5.28
C LEU A 72 -3.65 4.76 4.69
N THR A 73 -3.86 3.56 4.15
CA THR A 73 -5.16 3.13 3.61
C THR A 73 -6.21 3.02 4.73
N CYS A 74 -5.87 2.33 5.82
CA CYS A 74 -6.75 2.20 6.98
C CYS A 74 -7.05 3.55 7.64
N GLU A 75 -6.02 4.38 7.86
CA GLU A 75 -6.18 5.73 8.43
C GLU A 75 -7.04 6.63 7.53
N SER A 76 -6.93 6.49 6.21
CA SER A 76 -7.74 7.27 5.25
C SER A 76 -9.22 6.91 5.33
N ALA A 77 -9.57 5.63 5.50
CA ALA A 77 -10.96 5.20 5.65
C ALA A 77 -11.62 5.79 6.91
N VAL A 78 -10.89 5.81 8.03
CA VAL A 78 -11.34 6.42 9.28
C VAL A 78 -11.52 7.93 9.11
N GLN A 79 -10.55 8.62 8.49
CA GLN A 79 -10.65 10.05 8.24
C GLN A 79 -11.80 10.43 7.30
N LEU A 80 -12.03 9.67 6.24
CA LEU A 80 -13.16 9.90 5.32
C LEU A 80 -14.50 9.81 6.05
N ARG A 81 -14.60 8.93 7.05
CA ARG A 81 -15.79 8.79 7.87
C ARG A 81 -15.95 9.91 8.89
N GLU A 82 -14.90 10.17 9.66
CA GLU A 82 -14.94 11.14 10.76
C GLU A 82 -14.96 12.59 10.28
N LYS A 83 -14.26 12.89 9.18
CA LYS A 83 -13.98 14.25 8.71
C LYS A 83 -14.54 14.55 7.31
N GLY A 84 -14.98 13.52 6.57
CA GLY A 84 -15.41 13.67 5.18
C GLY A 84 -14.25 13.90 4.19
N VAL A 85 -13.01 13.95 4.66
CA VAL A 85 -11.81 14.24 3.87
C VAL A 85 -10.59 13.55 4.46
N VAL A 86 -9.68 13.09 3.60
CA VAL A 86 -8.38 12.57 4.02
C VAL A 86 -7.43 13.75 4.23
N VAL A 87 -6.90 13.90 5.43
CA VAL A 87 -5.91 14.93 5.77
C VAL A 87 -4.57 14.26 6.03
N VAL A 88 -3.71 14.28 5.02
CA VAL A 88 -2.28 13.97 5.17
C VAL A 88 -1.53 15.30 5.27
N GLY A 89 -0.55 15.39 6.17
CA GLY A 89 0.28 16.60 6.29
C GLY A 89 0.79 17.06 4.93
N GLY A 90 0.64 18.35 4.60
CA GLY A 90 0.85 18.84 3.24
C GLY A 90 2.27 18.59 2.69
N THR A 91 3.29 18.61 3.57
CA THR A 91 4.67 18.24 3.22
C THR A 91 4.80 16.75 2.89
N THR A 92 4.20 15.88 3.69
CA THR A 92 4.16 14.43 3.46
C THR A 92 3.46 14.09 2.14
N LEU A 93 2.28 14.68 1.88
CA LEU A 93 1.54 14.39 0.65
C LEU A 93 2.31 14.83 -0.61
N LYS A 94 2.94 16.01 -0.57
CA LYS A 94 3.81 16.48 -1.66
C LYS A 94 5.01 15.56 -1.88
N HIS A 95 5.65 15.12 -0.80
CA HIS A 95 6.78 14.20 -0.88
C HIS A 95 6.37 12.85 -1.47
N LEU A 96 5.25 12.27 -1.01
CA LEU A 96 4.71 11.03 -1.57
C LEU A 96 4.44 11.20 -3.08
N GLY A 97 3.73 12.26 -3.47
CA GLY A 97 3.45 12.53 -4.89
C GLY A 97 4.72 12.67 -5.74
N ALA A 98 5.72 13.40 -5.25
CA ALA A 98 7.00 13.58 -5.94
C ALA A 98 7.75 12.25 -6.14
N VAL A 99 7.81 11.40 -5.10
CA VAL A 99 8.47 10.09 -5.18
C VAL A 99 7.75 9.17 -6.17
N HIS A 100 6.41 9.10 -6.12
CA HIS A 100 5.65 8.23 -7.02
C HIS A 100 5.80 8.70 -8.48
N LEU A 101 5.79 10.02 -8.71
CA LEU A 101 6.03 10.59 -10.04
C LEU A 101 7.46 10.30 -10.55
N GLU A 102 8.48 10.46 -9.70
CA GLU A 102 9.88 10.17 -10.06
C GLU A 102 10.08 8.69 -10.45
N LYS A 103 9.34 7.77 -9.82
CA LYS A 103 9.37 6.33 -10.14
C LYS A 103 8.48 5.94 -11.31
N GLY A 104 7.85 6.91 -11.99
CA GLY A 104 7.04 6.67 -13.18
C GLY A 104 5.67 6.06 -12.87
N LEU A 105 5.16 6.21 -11.65
CA LEU A 105 3.84 5.68 -11.33
C LEU A 105 2.74 6.48 -12.05
N THR A 106 1.84 5.73 -12.69
CA THR A 106 0.67 6.25 -13.41
C THR A 106 -0.60 5.80 -12.70
N ALA A 107 -1.75 6.37 -13.07
CA ALA A 107 -3.04 6.00 -12.49
C ALA A 107 -3.33 4.48 -12.53
N PRO A 108 -3.06 3.75 -13.63
CA PRO A 108 -3.21 2.29 -13.67
C PRO A 108 -2.50 1.53 -12.54
N HIS A 109 -1.28 1.92 -12.15
CA HIS A 109 -0.58 1.23 -11.07
C HIS A 109 -1.30 1.36 -9.71
N PHE A 110 -1.96 2.50 -9.46
CA PHE A 110 -2.78 2.67 -8.26
C PHE A 110 -4.06 1.81 -8.31
N GLU A 111 -4.65 1.65 -9.50
CA GLU A 111 -5.83 0.79 -9.70
C GLU A 111 -5.49 -0.69 -9.49
N GLU A 112 -4.33 -1.14 -9.96
CA GLU A 112 -3.83 -2.51 -9.73
C GLU A 112 -3.63 -2.80 -8.24
N VAL A 113 -2.98 -1.89 -7.52
CA VAL A 113 -2.81 -2.00 -6.07
C VAL A 113 -4.17 -2.07 -5.37
N LEU A 114 -5.13 -1.21 -5.75
CA LEU A 114 -6.48 -1.22 -5.21
C LEU A 114 -7.19 -2.57 -5.46
N MET A 115 -7.11 -3.08 -6.69
CA MET A 115 -7.72 -4.36 -7.06
C MET A 115 -7.15 -5.52 -6.24
N MET A 116 -5.85 -5.52 -5.96
CA MET A 116 -5.23 -6.54 -5.12
C MET A 116 -5.63 -6.45 -3.66
N VAL A 117 -5.83 -5.24 -3.12
CA VAL A 117 -6.37 -5.06 -1.76
C VAL A 117 -7.78 -5.64 -1.64
N CYS A 118 -8.63 -5.48 -2.67
CA CYS A 118 -10.00 -5.96 -2.64
C CYS A 118 -10.18 -7.48 -2.90
N ARG A 119 -9.13 -8.19 -3.34
CA ARG A 119 -9.18 -9.62 -3.69
C ARG A 119 -8.70 -10.58 -2.59
N GLN A 120 -8.13 -10.07 -1.49
CA GLN A 120 -7.71 -10.87 -0.33
C GLN A 120 -8.81 -10.94 0.72
#